data_AF-A0A7R9I3I8-F1
#
_entry.id   AF-A0A7R9I3I8-F1
#
_cell.length_a   1.000
_cell.length_b   1.000
_cell.length_c   1.000
_cell.angle_alpha   90.00
_cell.angle_beta   90.00
_cell.angle_gamma   90.00
#
_symmetry.space_group_name_H-M   'P 1'
#
loop_
_entity.id
_entity.type
_entity.pdbx_description
1 polymer ?
#
loop_
_entity_poly.entity_id
_entity_poly.type
_entity_poly.pdbx_seq_one_letter_code
_entity_poly.pdbx_strand_id
1 'polypeptide(L)'
;MDRTMLDESKFPVKRNTLNLKVPYYVKENFHSEYQGSLRRLEISVEEEYVTNLRHACYREKNYKETMLWKARNFGDRDLYQKAQNIRMPSCDTLHELQSHT
;
A
#
# COMPACT_ATOMS: atom_id res chain seq x y z
N MET A 1 -4.81 -2.31 -13.55
CA MET A 1 -3.51 -1.89 -14.12
C MET A 1 -2.80 -1.14 -13.00
N ASP A 2 -1.91 -1.85 -12.33
CA ASP A 2 -1.24 -1.43 -11.11
C ASP A 2 -0.26 -0.28 -11.43
N ARG A 3 -0.39 0.87 -10.76
CA ARG A 3 0.44 2.07 -10.99
C ARG A 3 1.91 1.89 -10.55
N THR A 4 2.25 0.71 -10.05
CA THR A 4 3.55 0.42 -9.42
C THR A 4 4.64 -0.02 -10.41
N MET A 5 4.31 -0.26 -11.69
CA MET A 5 5.32 -0.52 -12.73
C MET A 5 5.73 0.79 -13.42
N LEU A 6 6.49 1.64 -12.70
CA LEU A 6 7.33 2.63 -13.35
C LEU A 6 8.34 1.84 -14.19
N ASP A 7 8.10 1.81 -15.50
CA ASP A 7 9.00 1.38 -16.58
C ASP A 7 10.43 1.11 -16.08
N GLU A 8 10.77 -0.15 -15.81
CA GLU A 8 12.07 -0.56 -15.26
C GLU A 8 13.24 -0.04 -16.13
N SER A 9 12.97 0.28 -17.40
CA SER A 9 13.95 0.89 -18.31
C SER A 9 14.31 2.34 -17.96
N LYS A 10 13.45 3.07 -17.21
CA LYS A 10 13.67 4.48 -16.82
C LYS A 10 14.28 4.64 -15.44
N PHE A 11 14.03 3.71 -14.52
CA PHE A 11 14.50 3.76 -13.14
C PHE A 11 14.91 2.37 -12.64
N PRO A 12 16.06 1.82 -13.10
CA PRO A 12 16.43 0.44 -12.81
C PRO A 12 16.94 0.21 -11.38
N VAL A 13 17.34 1.26 -10.65
CA VAL A 13 18.00 1.10 -9.35
C VAL A 13 16.99 1.12 -8.22
N LYS A 14 16.78 -0.05 -7.60
CA LYS A 14 15.98 -0.18 -6.39
C LYS A 14 16.71 0.39 -5.17
N ARG A 15 15.98 1.14 -4.36
CA ARG A 15 16.38 1.66 -3.05
C ARG A 15 15.26 1.43 -2.04
N ASN A 16 15.57 1.56 -0.76
CA ASN A 16 14.61 1.48 0.34
C ASN A 16 14.73 2.72 1.21
N THR A 17 13.60 3.29 1.63
CA THR A 17 13.59 4.43 2.55
C THR A 17 14.18 4.05 3.91
N LEU A 18 14.70 5.03 4.64
CA LEU A 18 15.38 4.74 5.90
C LEU A 18 14.45 4.18 6.98
N ASN A 19 13.25 4.74 7.16
CA ASN A 19 12.40 4.43 8.32
C ASN A 19 11.52 3.21 8.05
N LEU A 20 10.68 3.28 7.02
CA LEU A 20 9.66 2.26 6.73
C LEU A 20 10.15 1.18 5.76
N LYS A 21 11.39 1.30 5.27
CA LYS A 21 11.98 0.39 4.27
C LYS A 21 11.14 0.27 3.00
N VAL A 22 10.40 1.33 2.63
CA VAL A 22 9.55 1.35 1.43
C VAL A 22 10.43 1.31 0.19
N PRO A 23 10.23 0.37 -0.74
CA PRO A 23 11.01 0.32 -1.96
C PRO A 23 10.64 1.48 -2.91
N TYR A 24 11.65 2.13 -3.47
CA TYR A 24 11.51 3.13 -4.53
C TYR A 24 12.61 2.95 -5.57
N TYR A 25 12.40 3.50 -6.76
CA TYR A 25 13.27 3.26 -7.92
C TYR A 25 13.84 4.58 -8.44
N VAL A 26 15.13 4.59 -8.74
CA VAL A 26 15.86 5.75 -9.24
C VAL A 26 16.70 5.39 -10.47
N LYS A 27 17.23 6.41 -11.15
CA LYS A 27 18.18 6.24 -12.26
C LYS A 27 19.54 5.76 -11.76
N GLU A 28 20.33 5.15 -12.63
CA GLU A 28 21.70 4.68 -12.30
C GLU A 28 22.61 5.80 -11.78
N ASN A 29 22.50 6.98 -12.38
CA ASN A 29 23.29 8.17 -12.04
C ASN A 29 22.64 9.07 -10.99
N PHE A 30 21.68 8.55 -10.22
CA PHE A 30 20.95 9.32 -9.20
C PHE A 30 21.87 10.00 -8.19
N HIS A 31 22.94 9.32 -7.73
CA HIS A 31 23.85 9.89 -6.74
C HIS A 31 24.61 11.13 -7.26
N SER A 32 24.89 11.19 -8.56
CA SER A 32 25.58 12.33 -9.18
C SER A 32 24.63 13.43 -9.68
N GLU A 33 23.41 13.08 -10.12
CA GLU A 33 22.46 14.05 -10.69
C GLU A 33 21.51 14.66 -9.65
N TYR A 34 21.16 13.91 -8.60
CA TYR A 34 20.17 14.37 -7.64
C TYR A 34 20.81 15.35 -6.64
N GLN A 35 20.53 16.63 -6.82
CA GLN A 35 21.01 17.71 -5.94
C GLN A 35 20.05 18.02 -4.78
N GLY A 36 18.91 17.32 -4.69
CA GLY A 36 17.92 17.52 -3.64
C GLY A 36 18.28 16.84 -2.31
N SER A 37 17.47 17.09 -1.28
CA SER A 37 17.63 16.40 -0.01
C SER A 37 17.07 14.98 -0.09
N LEU A 38 17.94 13.96 -0.05
CA LEU A 38 17.55 12.55 -0.02
C LEU A 38 16.56 12.26 1.12
N ARG A 39 16.78 12.86 2.30
CA ARG A 39 15.87 12.73 3.44
C ARG A 39 14.46 13.24 3.12
N ARG A 40 14.32 14.41 2.48
CA ARG A 40 13.01 14.94 2.11
C ARG A 40 12.31 14.08 1.06
N LEU A 41 13.09 13.56 0.10
CA LEU A 41 12.57 12.60 -0.88
C LEU A 41 12.01 11.36 -0.19
N GLU A 42 12.79 10.72 0.67
CA GLU A 42 12.35 9.50 1.36
C GLU A 42 11.13 9.74 2.26
N ILE A 43 11.05 10.89 2.94
CA ILE A 43 9.84 11.28 3.69
C ILE A 43 8.62 11.34 2.77
N SER A 44 8.74 12.00 1.61
CA SER A 44 7.61 12.08 0.66
C SER A 44 7.18 10.72 0.11
N VAL A 45 8.15 9.81 -0.12
CA VAL A 45 7.87 8.42 -0.54
C VAL A 45 7.12 7.68 0.57
N GLU A 46 7.52 7.83 1.82
CA GLU A 46 6.87 7.20 2.97
C GLU A 46 5.45 7.74 3.20
N GLU A 47 5.25 9.06 3.09
CA GLU A 47 3.95 9.71 3.21
C GLU A 47 2.97 9.24 2.13
N GLU A 48 3.43 9.17 0.88
CA GLU A 48 2.62 8.66 -0.24
C GLU A 48 2.28 7.17 -0.04
N TYR A 49 3.25 6.36 0.38
CA TYR A 49 3.04 4.94 0.66
C TYR A 49 1.95 4.75 1.72
N VAL A 50 2.03 5.45 2.85
CA VAL A 50 1.03 5.35 3.93
C VAL A 50 -0.34 5.85 3.46
N THR A 51 -0.39 6.93 2.66
CA THR A 51 -1.64 7.45 2.08
C THR A 51 -2.30 6.41 1.16
N ASN A 52 -1.52 5.79 0.27
CA ASN A 52 -2.00 4.74 -0.60
C ASN A 52 -2.48 3.51 0.18
N LEU A 53 -1.75 3.14 1.25
CA LEU A 53 -2.13 2.04 2.13
C LEU A 53 -3.45 2.30 2.86
N ARG A 54 -3.68 3.53 3.35
CA ARG A 54 -4.97 3.96 3.93
C ARG A 54 -6.12 3.83 2.93
N HIS A 55 -5.92 4.31 1.70
CA HIS A 55 -6.94 4.19 0.66
C HIS A 55 -7.20 2.72 0.28
N ALA A 56 -6.16 1.88 0.24
CA ALA A 56 -6.31 0.44 -0.01
C ALA A 56 -7.09 -0.25 1.12
N CYS A 57 -6.72 0.01 2.38
CA CYS A 57 -7.45 -0.49 3.54
C CYS A 57 -8.93 -0.08 3.52
N TYR A 58 -9.22 1.18 3.18
CA TYR A 58 -10.60 1.64 3.04
C TYR A 58 -11.39 0.84 1.99
N ARG A 59 -10.78 0.57 0.83
CA ARG A 59 -11.41 -0.26 -0.21
C ARG A 59 -11.62 -1.70 0.26
N GLU A 60 -10.67 -2.29 0.98
CA GLU A 60 -10.79 -3.64 1.55
C GLU A 60 -11.94 -3.74 2.55
N LYS A 61 -12.06 -2.77 3.48
CA LYS A 61 -13.17 -2.67 4.43
C LYS A 61 -14.51 -2.57 3.73
N ASN A 62 -14.65 -1.64 2.79
CA ASN A 62 -15.88 -1.46 2.03
C ASN A 62 -16.28 -2.73 1.26
N TYR A 63 -15.31 -3.44 0.68
CA TYR A 63 -15.55 -4.69 -0.02
C TYR A 63 -16.08 -5.76 0.94
N LYS A 64 -15.44 -5.93 2.11
CA LYS A 64 -15.89 -6.86 3.14
C LYS A 64 -17.31 -6.54 3.63
N GLU A 65 -17.60 -5.27 3.91
CA GLU A 65 -18.91 -4.81 4.34
C GLU A 65 -19.99 -5.03 3.27
N THR A 66 -19.67 -4.75 2.01
CA THR A 66 -20.58 -5.01 0.88
C THR A 66 -20.93 -6.49 0.77
N MET A 67 -19.95 -7.37 0.92
CA MET A 67 -20.15 -8.82 0.86
C MET A 67 -20.99 -9.33 2.05
N LEU A 68 -20.72 -8.82 3.25
CA LEU A 68 -21.54 -9.12 4.44
C LEU A 68 -22.99 -8.63 4.26
N TRP A 69 -23.18 -7.43 3.71
CA TRP A 69 -24.50 -6.88 3.44
C TRP A 69 -25.25 -7.76 2.43
N LYS A 70 -24.62 -8.13 1.31
CA LYS A 70 -25.21 -9.04 0.31
C LYS A 70 -25.62 -10.37 0.95
N ALA A 71 -24.72 -11.00 1.71
CA ALA A 71 -25.00 -12.27 2.37
C ALA A 71 -26.22 -12.21 3.30
N ARG A 72 -26.34 -11.12 4.09
CA ARG A 72 -27.48 -10.91 5.00
C ARG A 72 -28.80 -10.71 4.24
N ASN A 73 -28.79 -9.92 3.17
CA ASN A 73 -30.01 -9.62 2.41
C ASN A 73 -30.56 -10.85 1.67
N PHE A 74 -29.68 -11.74 1.18
CA PHE A 74 -30.09 -12.95 0.49
C PHE A 74 -30.22 -14.18 1.41
N GLY A 75 -29.86 -14.07 2.70
CA GLY A 75 -29.84 -15.20 3.62
C GLY A 75 -28.77 -16.26 3.28
N ASP A 76 -27.74 -15.89 2.52
CA ASP A 76 -26.69 -16.79 2.06
C ASP A 76 -25.63 -17.00 3.15
N ARG A 77 -25.71 -18.15 3.83
CA ARG A 77 -24.79 -18.53 4.92
C ARG A 77 -23.36 -18.78 4.45
N ASP A 78 -23.19 -19.33 3.26
CA ASP A 78 -21.86 -19.63 2.72
C ASP A 78 -21.14 -18.34 2.33
N LEU A 79 -21.86 -17.41 1.70
CA LEU A 79 -21.36 -16.08 1.41
C LEU A 79 -21.05 -15.32 2.69
N TYR A 80 -21.86 -15.46 3.73
CA TYR A 80 -21.62 -14.83 5.03
C TYR A 80 -20.32 -15.32 5.65
N GLN A 81 -20.08 -16.63 5.66
CA GLN A 81 -18.84 -17.21 6.17
C GLN A 81 -17.63 -16.79 5.34
N LYS A 82 -17.74 -16.76 4.01
CA LYS A 82 -16.68 -16.25 3.13
C LYS A 82 -16.39 -14.78 3.41
N ALA A 83 -17.41 -13.94 3.54
CA ALA A 83 -17.27 -12.51 3.77
C ALA A 83 -16.59 -12.20 5.12
N GLN A 84 -16.90 -12.96 6.17
CA GLN A 84 -16.22 -12.82 7.48
C GLN A 84 -14.72 -13.09 7.38
N ASN A 85 -14.31 -14.05 6.54
CA ASN A 85 -12.92 -14.47 6.37
C ASN A 85 -12.16 -13.70 5.28
N ILE A 86 -12.77 -12.66 4.69
CA ILE A 86 -12.04 -11.75 3.79
C ILE A 86 -10.89 -11.11 4.58
N ARG A 87 -9.66 -11.37 4.10
CA ARG A 87 -8.43 -10.74 4.60
C ARG A 87 -8.36 -9.29 4.11
N MET A 88 -7.78 -8.44 4.94
CA MET A 88 -7.59 -7.01 4.66
C MET A 88 -6.10 -6.67 4.84
N PRO A 89 -5.21 -7.21 3.99
CA PRO A 89 -3.77 -7.12 4.19
C PRO A 89 -3.26 -5.68 4.22
N SER A 90 -3.91 -4.75 3.50
CA SER A 90 -3.55 -3.33 3.57
C SER A 90 -3.91 -2.72 4.92
N CYS A 91 -5.04 -3.14 5.49
CA CYS A 91 -5.40 -2.75 6.86
C CYS A 91 -4.49 -3.37 7.91
N ASP A 92 -4.11 -4.63 7.74
CA ASP A 92 -3.21 -5.34 8.67
C ASP A 92 -1.85 -4.64 8.69
N THR A 93 -1.26 -4.38 7.51
CA THR A 93 0.00 -3.62 7.37
C THR A 93 -0.13 -2.21 7.98
N LEU A 94 -1.24 -1.52 7.73
CA LEU A 94 -1.46 -0.18 8.28
C LEU A 94 -1.53 -0.20 9.80
N HIS A 95 -2.14 -1.23 10.39
CA HIS A 95 -2.23 -1.40 11.83
C HIS A 95 -0.86 -1.66 12.46
N GLU A 96 -0.05 -2.54 11.85
CA GLU A 96 1.32 -2.80 12.28
C GLU A 96 2.16 -1.52 12.29
N LEU A 97 2.08 -0.73 11.22
CA LEU A 97 2.78 0.57 11.14
C LEU A 97 2.37 1.55 12.25
N GLN A 98 1.08 1.60 12.58
CA GLN A 98 0.56 2.49 13.62
C GLN A 98 0.89 2.01 15.05
N SER A 99 1.12 0.71 15.25
CA SER A 99 1.48 0.14 16.55
C SER A 99 2.94 0.36 16.96
N HIS A 100 3.79 0.78 16.03
CA HIS A 100 5.24 0.96 16.22
C HIS A 100 5.71 2.42 16.20
N THR A 101 4.78 3.37 16.10
CA THR A 101 5.00 4.83 16.25
C THR A 101 4.31 5.34 17.49
#